data_AF-A0A976QL51-F1
#
_entry.id   AF-A0A976QL51-F1
#
_cell.length_a   1.000
_cell.length_b   1.000
_cell.length_c   1.000
_cell.angle_alpha   90.00
_cell.angle_beta   90.00
_cell.angle_gamma   90.00
#
_symmetry.space_group_name_H-M   'P 1'
#
loop_
_entity.id
_entity.type
_entity.pdbx_description
1 polymer ?
#
loop_
_entity_poly.entity_id
_entity_poly.type
_entity_poly.pdbx_seq_one_letter_code
_entity_poly.pdbx_strand_id
1 'polypeptide(L)'
;SNVNNVAHFCYTNHPDGLFFSYSPGLNMNGTITFMSIKRYKSHKFIVRDNWELIWDSEWDEKHQNNSLDHWIERGLRFKIAMLDNEDTWNIHPVDLPMFHINEGTFNIKTELFDYASIIRDSKAINNLTEEHKMFFNRKPQSNREGAMSGTCSPFRAFYNLFDNGEYYNFYDVPRGTTQKYKRLRVFCEKE
;
A
#
# COMPACT_ATOMS: atom_id res chain seq x y z
N SER A 1 1.29 29.49 -4.19
CA SER A 1 2.03 28.36 -3.60
C SER A 1 1.99 27.22 -4.60
N ASN A 2 3.14 26.82 -5.15
CA ASN A 2 3.21 25.63 -6.01
C ASN A 2 3.04 24.40 -5.11
N VAL A 3 1.79 23.95 -4.95
CA VAL A 3 1.52 22.62 -4.41
C VAL A 3 2.05 21.66 -5.47
N ASN A 4 3.18 21.02 -5.17
CA ASN A 4 3.66 19.91 -5.97
C ASN A 4 2.54 18.87 -6.02
N ASN A 5 1.80 18.80 -7.13
CA ASN A 5 0.93 17.67 -7.43
C ASN A 5 1.84 16.47 -7.66
N VAL A 6 2.19 15.78 -6.57
CA VAL A 6 2.95 14.53 -6.64
C VAL A 6 2.05 13.52 -7.34
N ALA A 7 2.39 13.18 -8.57
CA ALA A 7 1.77 12.06 -9.27
C ALA A 7 2.43 10.77 -8.79
N HIS A 8 1.66 9.91 -8.14
CA HIS A 8 2.10 8.57 -7.76
C HIS A 8 2.00 7.65 -8.97
N PHE A 9 3.06 6.93 -9.29
CA PHE A 9 3.01 5.86 -10.27
C PHE A 9 2.51 4.59 -9.59
N CYS A 10 1.44 4.03 -10.13
CA CYS A 10 0.75 2.87 -9.57
C CYS A 10 0.66 1.77 -10.63
N TYR A 11 0.64 0.52 -10.15
CA TYR A 11 0.47 -0.65 -10.99
C TYR A 11 -0.35 -1.71 -10.25
N THR A 12 -0.93 -2.65 -11.00
CA THR A 12 -1.66 -3.78 -10.44
C THR A 12 -1.08 -5.10 -10.94
N ASN A 13 -1.35 -6.18 -10.20
CA ASN A 13 -1.07 -7.55 -10.61
C ASN A 13 -2.22 -8.15 -11.46
N HIS A 14 -3.12 -7.33 -11.98
CA HIS A 14 -4.18 -7.77 -12.90
C HIS A 14 -3.56 -8.46 -14.14
N PRO A 15 -4.17 -9.49 -14.73
CA PRO A 15 -3.61 -10.21 -15.88
C PRO A 15 -3.23 -9.30 -17.06
N ASP A 16 -3.98 -8.22 -17.29
CA ASP A 16 -3.70 -7.25 -18.35
C ASP A 16 -2.60 -6.23 -17.99
N GLY A 17 -2.06 -6.27 -16.75
CA GLY A 17 -1.00 -5.40 -16.27
C GLY A 17 -1.36 -3.92 -16.36
N LEU A 18 -2.14 -3.42 -15.39
CA LEU A 18 -2.55 -2.02 -15.39
C LEU A 18 -1.47 -1.12 -14.80
N PHE A 19 -1.22 -0.02 -15.50
CA PHE A 19 -0.36 1.07 -15.04
C PHE A 19 -1.12 2.37 -15.12
N PHE A 20 -1.00 3.18 -14.07
CA PHE A 20 -1.62 4.49 -14.04
C PHE A 20 -0.83 5.44 -13.15
N SER A 21 -0.96 6.73 -13.42
CA SER A 21 -0.59 7.75 -12.46
C SER A 21 -1.82 8.17 -11.68
N TYR A 22 -1.65 8.40 -10.39
CA TYR A 22 -2.66 8.98 -9.52
C TYR A 22 -2.15 10.29 -8.93
N SER A 23 -2.91 11.36 -9.12
CA SER A 23 -2.66 12.65 -8.48
C SER A 23 -3.82 12.94 -7.54
N PRO A 24 -3.60 12.97 -6.21
CA PRO A 24 -4.64 13.37 -5.27
C PRO A 24 -5.02 14.83 -5.54
N GLY A 25 -6.32 15.10 -5.63
CA GLY A 25 -6.83 16.45 -5.85
C GLY A 25 -7.18 17.13 -4.53
N LEU A 26 -7.21 18.46 -4.53
CA LEU A 26 -7.53 19.27 -3.35
C LEU A 26 -8.97 19.09 -2.84
N ASN A 27 -9.89 18.66 -3.70
CA ASN A 27 -11.34 18.60 -3.43
C ASN A 27 -11.87 17.17 -3.26
N MET A 28 -11.13 16.28 -2.59
CA MET A 28 -11.50 14.87 -2.36
C MET A 28 -11.73 14.02 -3.62
N ASN A 29 -11.39 14.53 -4.80
CA ASN A 29 -11.39 13.78 -6.05
C ASN A 29 -10.00 13.93 -6.69
N GLY A 30 -9.29 12.82 -6.82
CA GLY A 30 -8.01 12.76 -7.53
C GLY A 30 -8.19 12.47 -9.02
N THR A 31 -7.16 12.79 -9.80
CA THR A 31 -7.08 12.42 -11.21
C THR A 31 -6.34 11.10 -11.31
N ILE A 32 -6.94 10.14 -12.02
CA ILE A 32 -6.29 8.90 -12.41
C ILE A 32 -6.05 8.91 -13.91
N THR A 33 -4.87 8.52 -14.34
CA THR A 33 -4.51 8.43 -15.76
C THR A 33 -3.90 7.08 -16.05
N PHE A 34 -4.67 6.22 -16.69
CA PHE A 34 -4.24 4.91 -17.17
C PHE A 34 -3.38 5.03 -18.40
N MET A 35 -2.40 4.13 -18.53
CA MET A 35 -1.54 4.00 -19.70
C MET A 35 -1.57 2.56 -20.22
N SER A 36 -1.60 2.41 -21.54
CA SER A 36 -1.46 1.08 -22.16
C SER A 36 -0.08 0.48 -21.87
N ILE A 37 -0.04 -0.78 -21.40
CA ILE A 37 1.22 -1.51 -21.15
C ILE A 37 2.08 -1.62 -22.41
N LYS A 38 1.45 -1.65 -23.60
CA LYS A 38 2.14 -1.72 -24.90
C LYS A 38 2.94 -0.46 -25.24
N ARG A 39 2.81 0.61 -24.44
CA ARG A 39 3.64 1.81 -24.53
C ARG A 39 5.08 1.56 -24.07
N TYR A 40 5.30 0.61 -23.15
CA TYR A 40 6.61 0.34 -22.59
C TYR A 40 7.36 -0.71 -23.42
N LYS A 41 8.65 -0.48 -23.70
CA LYS A 41 9.50 -1.41 -24.46
C LYS A 41 9.72 -2.74 -23.71
N SER A 42 9.91 -2.66 -22.40
CA SER A 42 10.11 -3.79 -21.51
C SER A 42 9.71 -3.40 -20.09
N HIS A 43 9.16 -4.35 -19.34
CA HIS A 43 8.84 -4.17 -17.93
C HIS A 43 9.50 -5.28 -17.12
N LYS A 44 10.15 -4.92 -16.01
CA LYS A 44 10.80 -5.85 -15.08
C LYS A 44 10.58 -5.38 -13.66
N PHE A 45 10.07 -6.25 -12.81
CA PHE A 45 10.06 -6.03 -11.36
C PHE A 45 11.46 -6.31 -10.82
N ILE A 46 12.03 -5.33 -10.12
CA ILE A 46 13.32 -5.47 -9.44
C ILE A 46 13.03 -5.54 -7.96
N VAL A 47 13.26 -6.72 -7.37
CA VAL A 47 13.18 -6.90 -5.92
C VAL A 47 14.43 -6.27 -5.31
N ARG A 48 14.24 -5.31 -4.40
CA ARG A 48 15.32 -4.76 -3.59
C ARG A 48 15.41 -5.57 -2.30
N ASP A 49 16.53 -6.24 -2.10
CA ASP A 49 16.78 -7.13 -0.96
C ASP A 49 17.38 -6.38 0.24
N ASN A 50 16.90 -5.16 0.49
CA ASN A 50 17.37 -4.29 1.58
C ASN A 50 16.50 -4.34 2.83
N TRP A 51 15.60 -5.33 2.92
CA TRP A 51 14.70 -5.50 4.05
C TRP A 51 14.71 -6.94 4.52
N GLU A 52 14.67 -7.14 5.83
CA GLU A 52 14.53 -8.46 6.45
C GLU A 52 13.22 -8.55 7.24
N LEU A 53 12.61 -9.73 7.24
CA LEU A 53 11.40 -10.01 8.03
C LEU A 53 11.84 -10.28 9.48
N ILE A 54 11.35 -9.47 10.41
CA ILE A 54 11.74 -9.54 11.82
C ILE A 54 10.62 -9.98 12.74
N TRP A 55 9.37 -9.92 12.27
CA TRP A 55 8.21 -10.37 13.03
C TRP A 55 7.07 -10.77 12.09
N ASP A 56 6.36 -11.83 12.45
CA ASP A 56 5.15 -12.29 11.77
C ASP A 56 4.13 -12.72 12.83
N SER A 57 2.88 -12.29 12.70
CA SER A 57 1.81 -12.63 13.64
C SER A 57 1.48 -14.13 13.67
N GLU A 58 1.93 -14.88 12.67
CA GLU A 58 1.79 -16.34 12.62
C GLU A 58 3.02 -17.10 13.15
N TRP A 59 4.11 -16.42 13.51
CA TRP A 59 5.27 -17.09 14.10
C TRP A 59 4.94 -17.58 15.50
N ASP A 60 5.35 -18.81 15.80
CA ASP A 60 5.40 -19.26 17.18
C ASP A 60 6.53 -18.54 17.93
N GLU A 61 6.50 -18.58 19.26
CA GLU A 61 7.51 -17.94 20.12
C GLU A 61 8.95 -18.41 19.82
N LYS A 62 9.13 -19.58 19.20
CA LYS A 62 10.45 -20.13 18.87
C LYS A 62 11.05 -19.55 17.60
N HIS A 63 10.24 -18.94 16.73
CA HIS A 63 10.69 -18.31 15.49
C HIS A 63 11.03 -16.82 15.65
N GLN A 64 10.73 -16.22 16.81
CA GLN A 64 11.12 -14.85 17.12
C GLN A 64 12.59 -14.83 17.58
N ASN A 65 13.52 -14.75 16.63
CA ASN A 65 14.97 -14.72 16.93
C ASN A 65 15.39 -13.50 17.77
N ASN A 66 14.71 -12.37 17.59
CA ASN A 66 14.91 -11.14 18.34
C ASN A 66 13.55 -10.49 18.59
N SER A 67 13.37 -9.89 19.76
CA SER A 67 12.20 -9.08 20.09
C SER A 67 12.21 -7.75 19.32
N LEU A 68 11.03 -7.17 19.12
CA LEU A 68 10.86 -5.95 18.30
C LEU A 68 11.60 -4.73 18.87
N ASP A 69 11.72 -4.65 20.19
CA ASP A 69 12.49 -3.63 20.91
C ASP A 69 13.96 -3.57 20.47
N HIS A 70 14.62 -4.72 20.29
CA HIS A 70 15.99 -4.80 19.80
C HIS A 70 16.19 -4.04 18.48
N TRP A 71 15.24 -4.17 17.56
CA TRP A 71 15.30 -3.49 16.26
C TRP A 71 14.97 -2.00 16.38
N ILE A 72 14.02 -1.65 17.26
CA ILE A 72 13.60 -0.26 17.50
C ILE A 72 14.76 0.55 18.08
N GLU A 73 15.52 -0.02 19.03
CA GLU A 73 16.67 0.62 19.66
C GLU A 73 17.81 0.97 18.68
N ARG A 74 17.92 0.23 17.56
CA ARG A 74 18.92 0.48 16.51
C ARG A 74 18.56 1.66 15.60
N GLY A 75 17.35 2.21 15.73
CA GLY A 75 16.91 3.34 14.91
C GLY A 75 16.80 3.04 13.41
N LEU A 76 16.59 1.76 13.06
CA LEU A 76 16.42 1.33 11.67
C LEU A 76 15.04 1.73 11.13
N ARG A 77 14.91 1.71 9.80
CA ARG A 77 13.61 1.94 9.15
C ARG A 77 12.77 0.68 9.19
N PHE A 78 11.46 0.85 9.31
CA PHE A 78 10.49 -0.24 9.34
C PHE A 78 9.46 -0.11 8.22
N LYS A 79 8.93 -1.24 7.79
CA LYS A 79 7.73 -1.33 6.96
C LYS A 79 6.89 -2.52 7.40
N ILE A 80 5.61 -2.47 7.11
CA ILE A 80 4.68 -3.58 7.38
C ILE A 80 4.06 -4.10 6.10
N ALA A 81 3.64 -5.36 6.16
CA ALA A 81 2.62 -5.91 5.28
C ALA A 81 1.49 -6.46 6.17
N MET A 82 0.29 -5.90 6.03
CA MET A 82 -0.90 -6.31 6.78
C MET A 82 -1.94 -6.89 5.82
N LEU A 83 -2.42 -8.10 6.09
CA LEU A 83 -3.59 -8.67 5.44
C LEU A 83 -4.84 -8.30 6.25
N ASP A 84 -5.72 -7.50 5.66
CA ASP A 84 -6.97 -7.09 6.31
C ASP A 84 -8.11 -8.12 6.16
N ASN A 85 -9.28 -7.79 6.70
CA ASN A 85 -10.46 -8.66 6.62
C ASN A 85 -11.05 -8.78 5.22
N GLU A 86 -10.71 -7.85 4.31
CA GLU A 86 -11.15 -7.83 2.91
C GLU A 86 -10.17 -8.61 2.01
N ASP A 87 -9.29 -9.43 2.59
CA ASP A 87 -8.28 -10.22 1.90
C ASP A 87 -7.31 -9.36 1.06
N THR A 88 -7.09 -8.11 1.48
CA THR A 88 -6.18 -7.16 0.82
C THR A 88 -4.88 -7.04 1.61
N TRP A 89 -3.75 -7.21 0.92
CA TRP A 89 -2.42 -6.90 1.45
C TRP A 89 -2.13 -5.40 1.36
N ASN A 90 -1.95 -4.78 2.51
CA ASN A 90 -1.66 -3.37 2.71
C ASN A 90 -0.18 -3.26 3.12
N ILE A 91 0.69 -2.72 2.25
CA ILE A 91 2.13 -2.60 2.49
C ILE A 91 2.50 -1.14 2.70
N HIS A 92 3.11 -0.82 3.85
CA HIS A 92 3.29 0.56 4.28
C HIS A 92 4.63 0.81 4.96
N PRO A 93 5.25 1.97 4.73
CA PRO A 93 6.30 2.45 5.62
C PRO A 93 5.73 2.72 7.01
N VAL A 94 6.56 2.49 8.02
CA VAL A 94 6.26 2.79 9.41
C VAL A 94 6.77 4.18 9.75
N ASP A 95 5.92 4.98 10.38
CA ASP A 95 6.26 6.29 10.93
C ASP A 95 6.77 6.14 12.37
N LEU A 96 6.03 5.39 13.21
CA LEU A 96 6.36 5.21 14.63
C LEU A 96 6.19 3.75 15.06
N PRO A 97 7.29 3.00 15.24
CA PRO A 97 7.27 1.74 15.97
C PRO A 97 7.46 2.02 17.47
N MET A 98 6.56 1.55 18.33
CA MET A 98 6.67 1.72 19.78
C MET A 98 6.59 0.38 20.49
N PHE A 99 7.41 0.23 21.52
CA PHE A 99 7.42 -0.92 22.42
C PHE A 99 7.14 -0.45 23.85
N HIS A 100 6.13 -1.03 24.48
CA HIS A 100 5.69 -0.70 25.83
C HIS A 100 6.36 -1.67 26.82
N ILE A 101 7.54 -1.29 27.31
CA ILE A 101 8.40 -2.14 28.17
C ILE A 101 7.64 -2.79 29.33
N ASN A 102 6.79 -2.03 30.02
CA ASN A 102 6.04 -2.52 31.19
C ASN A 102 4.96 -3.54 30.83
N GLU A 103 4.43 -3.48 29.62
CA GLU A 103 3.33 -4.33 29.14
C GLU A 103 3.86 -5.51 28.30
N GLY A 104 5.11 -5.42 27.81
CA GLY A 104 5.68 -6.39 26.89
C GLY A 104 5.00 -6.38 25.52
N THR A 105 4.28 -5.29 25.20
CA THR A 105 3.49 -5.15 23.97
C THR A 105 4.12 -4.16 23.01
N PHE A 106 3.75 -4.24 21.74
CA PHE A 106 4.13 -3.25 20.75
C PHE A 106 2.93 -2.68 19.98
N ASN A 107 3.10 -1.46 19.48
CA ASN A 107 2.22 -0.90 18.48
C ASN A 107 3.02 -0.24 17.35
N ILE A 108 2.47 -0.27 16.14
CA ILE A 108 3.11 0.28 14.94
C ILE A 108 2.15 1.26 14.27
N LYS A 109 2.58 2.51 14.10
CA LYS A 109 1.87 3.51 13.29
C LYS A 109 2.55 3.66 11.94
N THR A 110 1.76 3.59 10.89
CA THR A 110 2.22 3.78 9.50
C THR A 110 2.17 5.24 9.10
N GLU A 111 2.93 5.60 8.06
CA GLU A 111 2.79 6.91 7.44
C GLU A 111 1.38 7.08 6.85
N LEU A 112 0.88 8.32 6.88
CA LEU A 112 -0.35 8.70 6.19
C LEU A 112 -0.08 8.92 4.70
N PHE A 113 -0.81 8.21 3.84
CA PHE A 113 -0.75 8.44 2.39
C PHE A 113 -2.10 8.16 1.73
N ASP A 114 -2.31 8.80 0.57
CA ASP A 114 -3.52 8.67 -0.22
C ASP A 114 -3.20 7.89 -1.52
N TYR A 115 -4.08 6.99 -1.93
CA TYR A 115 -4.00 6.30 -3.23
C TYR A 115 -5.38 6.18 -3.88
N ALA A 116 -5.43 5.82 -5.16
CA ALA A 116 -6.69 5.67 -5.88
C ALA A 116 -7.55 4.54 -5.28
N SER A 117 -8.78 4.84 -4.85
CA SER A 117 -9.66 3.86 -4.19
C SER A 117 -9.98 2.65 -5.07
N ILE A 118 -9.95 2.81 -6.40
CA ILE A 118 -10.15 1.72 -7.36
C ILE A 118 -9.17 0.55 -7.17
N ILE A 119 -8.00 0.78 -6.56
CA ILE A 119 -7.02 -0.28 -6.26
C ILE A 119 -7.58 -1.31 -5.28
N ARG A 120 -8.50 -0.92 -4.39
CA ARG A 120 -9.11 -1.84 -3.41
C ARG A 120 -10.28 -2.64 -4.01
N ASP A 121 -10.76 -2.29 -5.19
CA ASP A 121 -11.91 -2.94 -5.82
C ASP A 121 -11.49 -3.68 -7.09
N SER A 122 -11.18 -4.96 -6.92
CA SER A 122 -10.81 -5.85 -8.02
C SER A 122 -11.91 -5.97 -9.08
N LYS A 123 -13.19 -5.88 -8.69
CA LYS A 123 -14.32 -5.95 -9.62
C LYS A 123 -14.40 -4.67 -10.46
N ALA A 124 -14.20 -3.51 -9.86
CA ALA A 124 -14.13 -2.24 -10.59
C ALA A 124 -12.96 -2.24 -11.59
N ILE A 125 -11.80 -2.78 -11.21
CA ILE A 125 -10.66 -2.97 -12.12
C ILE A 125 -11.04 -3.87 -13.31
N ASN A 126 -11.63 -5.03 -13.06
CA ASN A 126 -12.01 -5.98 -14.12
C ASN A 126 -13.05 -5.38 -15.08
N ASN A 127 -14.02 -4.64 -14.55
CA ASN A 127 -15.02 -3.96 -15.37
C ASN A 127 -14.37 -2.89 -16.26
N LEU A 128 -13.48 -2.07 -15.69
CA LEU A 128 -12.74 -1.05 -16.42
C LEU A 128 -11.90 -1.66 -17.55
N THR A 129 -11.21 -2.77 -17.29
CA THR A 129 -10.37 -3.43 -18.30
C THR A 129 -11.20 -4.03 -19.43
N GLU A 130 -12.36 -4.62 -19.15
CA GLU A 130 -13.24 -5.17 -20.17
C GLU A 130 -13.95 -4.08 -20.99
N GLU A 131 -14.46 -3.02 -20.34
CA GLU A 131 -15.09 -1.88 -21.03
C GLU A 131 -14.11 -1.19 -21.98
N HIS A 132 -12.85 -1.04 -21.56
CA HIS A 132 -11.80 -0.39 -22.34
C HIS A 132 -10.76 -1.37 -22.90
N LYS A 133 -11.17 -2.61 -23.19
CA LYS A 133 -10.29 -3.69 -23.67
C LYS A 133 -9.45 -3.29 -24.88
N MET A 134 -10.03 -2.53 -25.80
CA MET A 134 -9.35 -2.03 -26.98
C MET A 134 -8.23 -1.04 -26.65
N PHE A 135 -8.41 -0.20 -25.62
CA PHE A 135 -7.40 0.74 -25.17
C PHE A 135 -6.20 0.01 -24.55
N PHE A 136 -6.45 -0.92 -23.62
CA PHE A 136 -5.39 -1.63 -22.91
C PHE A 136 -4.59 -2.61 -23.80
N ASN A 137 -5.22 -3.19 -24.82
CA ASN A 137 -4.59 -4.19 -25.69
C ASN A 137 -3.91 -3.64 -26.95
N ARG A 138 -4.11 -2.37 -27.30
CA ARG A 138 -3.52 -1.77 -28.51
C ARG A 138 -2.22 -1.04 -28.20
N LYS A 139 -1.28 -1.12 -29.14
CA LYS A 139 -0.09 -0.26 -29.14
C LYS A 139 -0.54 1.14 -29.58
N PRO A 140 -0.35 2.18 -28.76
CA PRO A 140 -0.81 3.51 -29.12
C PRO A 140 -0.01 4.07 -30.30
N GLN A 141 -0.67 4.76 -31.23
CA GLN A 141 0.01 5.42 -32.36
C GLN A 141 0.70 6.71 -31.91
N SER A 142 0.21 7.34 -30.83
CA SER A 142 0.76 8.56 -30.25
C SER A 142 0.68 8.56 -28.72
N ASN A 143 1.38 9.50 -28.07
CA ASN A 143 1.36 9.65 -26.60
C ASN A 143 -0.03 10.04 -26.04
N ARG A 144 -0.90 10.69 -26.83
CA ARG A 144 -2.25 11.10 -26.40
C ARG A 144 -3.25 9.96 -26.42
N GLU A 145 -3.23 9.14 -27.47
CA GLU A 145 -4.08 7.94 -27.56
C GLU A 145 -3.66 6.84 -26.58
N GLY A 146 -2.44 6.91 -26.06
CA GLY A 146 -1.91 5.97 -25.08
C GLY A 146 -2.28 6.25 -23.62
N ALA A 147 -3.14 7.22 -23.36
CA ALA A 147 -3.59 7.58 -22.01
C ALA A 147 -5.11 7.74 -21.91
N MET A 148 -5.70 7.23 -20.84
CA MET A 148 -7.11 7.40 -20.50
C MET A 148 -7.21 8.01 -19.11
N SER A 149 -7.87 9.16 -18.98
CA SER A 149 -7.98 9.86 -17.70
C SER A 149 -9.40 9.83 -17.16
N GLY A 150 -9.51 9.80 -15.83
CA GLY A 150 -10.77 9.88 -15.11
C GLY A 150 -10.57 10.49 -13.73
N THR A 151 -11.67 10.55 -12.98
CA THR A 151 -11.67 10.97 -11.58
C THR A 151 -11.81 9.76 -10.68
N CYS A 152 -11.08 9.73 -9.58
CA CYS A 152 -11.16 8.66 -8.59
C CYS A 152 -11.06 9.25 -7.19
N SER A 153 -11.88 8.76 -6.27
CA SER A 153 -11.80 9.16 -4.87
C SER A 153 -10.49 8.65 -4.25
N PRO A 154 -9.83 9.44 -3.38
CA PRO A 154 -8.71 8.96 -2.58
C PRO A 154 -9.21 7.93 -1.58
N PHE A 155 -8.44 6.86 -1.43
CA PHE A 155 -8.43 6.08 -0.21
C PHE A 155 -7.30 6.59 0.67
N ARG A 156 -7.65 7.00 1.88
CA ARG A 156 -6.68 7.49 2.85
C ARG A 156 -6.24 6.35 3.74
N ALA A 157 -4.99 5.95 3.56
CA ALA A 157 -4.42 4.84 4.29
C ALA A 157 -3.49 5.34 5.38
N PHE A 158 -3.86 4.94 6.58
CA PHE A 158 -3.12 5.06 7.83
C PHE A 158 -3.60 3.90 8.69
N TYR A 159 -2.68 3.27 9.39
CA TYR A 159 -2.92 2.15 10.27
C TYR A 159 -2.14 2.33 11.56
N ASN A 160 -2.82 2.11 12.67
CA ASN A 160 -2.19 1.80 13.94
C ASN A 160 -2.47 0.33 14.28
N LEU A 161 -1.41 -0.46 14.38
CA LEU A 161 -1.42 -1.91 14.50
C LEU A 161 -0.96 -2.31 15.89
N PHE A 162 -1.64 -3.29 16.50
CA PHE A 162 -1.30 -3.86 17.79
C PHE A 162 -0.89 -5.31 17.64
N ASP A 163 -0.01 -5.78 18.51
CA ASP A 163 0.46 -7.18 18.56
C ASP A 163 -0.65 -8.22 18.82
N ASN A 164 -1.75 -7.79 19.43
CA ASN A 164 -2.89 -8.62 19.79
C ASN A 164 -3.86 -8.96 18.64
N GLY A 165 -3.49 -8.66 17.38
CA GLY A 165 -4.34 -8.91 16.22
C GLY A 165 -5.24 -7.75 15.82
N GLU A 166 -5.23 -6.64 16.56
CA GLU A 166 -6.09 -5.48 16.30
C GLU A 166 -5.39 -4.36 15.54
N TYR A 167 -6.19 -3.55 14.86
CA TYR A 167 -5.75 -2.31 14.29
C TYR A 167 -6.91 -1.31 14.19
N TYR A 168 -6.59 -0.03 14.00
CA TYR A 168 -7.55 0.94 13.52
C TYR A 168 -6.94 1.71 12.34
N ASN A 169 -7.79 2.14 11.41
CA ASN A 169 -7.37 2.96 10.28
C ASN A 169 -7.87 4.41 10.38
N PHE A 170 -7.56 5.24 9.37
CA PHE A 170 -7.98 6.64 9.30
C PHE A 170 -9.49 6.86 9.55
N TYR A 171 -10.34 5.98 9.01
CA TYR A 171 -11.80 6.07 9.11
C TYR A 171 -12.35 5.57 10.45
N ASP A 172 -11.58 4.75 11.16
CA ASP A 172 -11.94 4.21 12.47
C ASP A 172 -11.65 5.18 13.62
N VAL A 173 -10.62 6.02 13.49
CA VAL A 173 -10.24 7.04 14.49
C VAL A 173 -11.43 7.89 14.97
N PRO A 174 -12.22 8.55 14.09
CA PRO A 174 -13.37 9.35 14.53
C PRO A 174 -14.53 8.49 15.07
N ARG A 175 -14.57 7.20 14.77
CA ARG A 175 -15.63 6.27 15.22
C ARG A 175 -15.30 5.62 16.56
N GLY A 176 -14.03 5.63 16.97
CA GLY A 176 -13.57 4.93 18.17
C GLY A 176 -13.66 3.41 18.04
N THR A 177 -13.54 2.87 16.84
CA THR A 177 -13.64 1.44 16.55
C THR A 177 -12.28 0.82 16.27
N THR A 178 -12.16 -0.49 16.49
CA THR A 178 -11.01 -1.30 16.05
C THR A 178 -11.48 -2.43 15.13
N GLN A 179 -10.55 -2.95 14.37
CA GLN A 179 -10.71 -4.08 13.45
C GLN A 179 -9.66 -5.14 13.76
N LYS A 180 -9.89 -6.37 13.30
CA LYS A 180 -8.90 -7.45 13.35
C LYS A 180 -8.16 -7.55 12.02
N TYR A 181 -6.84 -7.77 12.03
CA TYR A 181 -6.12 -8.17 10.82
C TYR A 181 -6.04 -9.70 10.76
N LYS A 182 -5.95 -10.26 9.55
CA LYS A 182 -5.73 -11.69 9.33
C LYS A 182 -4.26 -12.08 9.53
N ARG A 183 -3.35 -11.20 9.13
CA ARG A 183 -1.90 -11.37 9.32
C ARG A 183 -1.16 -10.05 9.32
N LEU A 184 -0.09 -9.96 10.10
CA LEU A 184 0.82 -8.84 10.09
C LEU A 184 2.26 -9.35 9.98
N ARG A 185 3.02 -8.76 9.06
CA ARG A 185 4.46 -8.96 8.90
C ARG A 185 5.16 -7.63 9.07
N VAL A 186 6.20 -7.61 9.89
CA VAL A 186 7.04 -6.42 10.13
C VAL A 186 8.44 -6.69 9.59
N PHE A 187 8.93 -5.74 8.82
CA PHE A 187 10.25 -5.79 8.22
C PHE A 187 11.07 -4.60 8.70
N CYS A 188 12.37 -4.80 8.90
CA CYS A 188 13.33 -3.72 9.09
C CYS A 188 14.31 -3.65 7.91
N GLU A 189 14.91 -2.48 7.74
CA GLU A 189 16.03 -2.30 6.81
C GLU A 189 17.23 -3.12 7.28
N LYS A 190 17.91 -3.81 6.36
CA LYS A 190 19.17 -4.51 6.66
C LYS A 190 20.27 -3.48 6.90
N GLU A 191 21.18 -3.77 7.82
CA GLU A 191 22.40 -2.98 8.03
C GLU A 191 23.41 -3.04 6.88
#